data_AF-A0A0D0JUG2-F1
#
_entry.id   AF-A0A0D0JUG2-F1
#
_cell.length_a   1.000
_cell.length_b   1.000
_cell.length_c   1.000
_cell.angle_alpha   90.00
_cell.angle_beta   90.00
_cell.angle_gamma   90.00
#
_symmetry.space_group_name_H-M   'P 1'
#
loop_
_entity.id
_entity.type
_entity.pdbx_description
1 polymer ?
#
loop_
_entity_poly.entity_id
_entity_poly.type
_entity_poly.pdbx_seq_one_letter_code
_entity_poly.pdbx_strand_id
1 'polypeptide(L)'
;MTNIQLPDRNHNDTYPESSHEPMSSVVTHDNLPSIMPGQVWRARWDDVLTLVFVDTVLCEFAHRVRVAPVTMGDEDADDSALVLPADANNLGTPLSIWPELVADISEIVLERWIAVVSDFSSISALEEAAAAGTVMRGLPILNDASPRWEERRFLELAMEALASAVDIAGGDGDLPAMLDGITSSQLASKLEVSLSLARNIKRARALVGFAQAEKLAELVGVPVQRVLSANPKPPAQLVALAARLDRGPAVRALARTKQEPESDAFRDLVQGAWGLAARGDKLDAEDWAGRLDTYIRVALDNR
;
A
#
# COMPACT_ATOMS: atom_id res chain seq x y z
N MET A 1 60.84 19.92 -27.67
CA MET A 1 60.39 20.94 -26.71
C MET A 1 59.41 21.82 -27.46
N THR A 2 58.11 21.53 -27.34
CA THR A 2 57.07 22.14 -28.18
C THR A 2 56.14 22.91 -27.25
N ASN A 3 56.19 24.25 -27.35
CA ASN A 3 55.33 25.15 -26.58
C ASN A 3 53.92 25.12 -27.18
N ILE A 4 52.94 24.71 -26.38
CA ILE A 4 51.52 24.78 -26.73
C ILE A 4 50.94 25.98 -25.99
N GLN A 5 50.48 26.95 -26.77
CA GLN A 5 49.87 28.19 -26.31
C GLN A 5 48.35 27.98 -26.26
N LEU A 6 47.76 28.06 -25.06
CA LEU A 6 46.32 27.94 -24.84
C LEU A 6 45.64 29.31 -25.06
N PRO A 7 44.44 29.35 -25.68
CA PRO A 7 43.70 30.60 -25.83
C PRO A 7 42.83 30.90 -24.58
N ASP A 8 42.82 32.18 -24.21
CA ASP A 8 41.92 32.77 -23.22
C ASP A 8 40.45 32.63 -23.65
N ARG A 9 39.66 31.95 -22.82
CA ARG A 9 38.20 31.89 -22.93
C ARG A 9 37.57 32.75 -21.84
N ASN A 10 37.24 33.99 -22.19
CA ASN A 10 36.22 34.76 -21.49
C ASN A 10 34.85 34.37 -22.06
N HIS A 11 34.04 33.68 -21.26
CA HIS A 11 32.60 33.53 -21.48
C HIS A 11 31.87 34.00 -20.22
N ASN A 12 31.25 35.18 -20.33
CA ASN A 12 30.25 35.69 -19.41
C ASN A 12 28.92 35.03 -19.80
N ASP A 13 28.60 33.90 -19.19
CA ASP A 13 27.26 33.31 -19.29
C ASP A 13 26.39 33.87 -18.18
N THR A 14 25.49 34.76 -18.59
CA THR A 14 24.41 35.31 -17.76
C THR A 14 23.33 34.23 -17.65
N TYR A 15 23.19 33.62 -16.47
CA TYR A 15 22.11 32.67 -16.19
C TYR A 15 20.77 33.42 -16.12
N PRO A 16 19.71 32.97 -16.84
CA PRO A 16 18.37 33.50 -16.63
C PRO A 16 17.83 33.00 -15.27
N GLU A 17 17.27 33.93 -14.51
CA GLU A 17 16.59 33.70 -13.24
C GLU A 17 15.56 32.56 -13.37
N SER A 18 15.82 31.47 -12.65
CA SER A 18 14.91 30.36 -12.49
C SER A 18 13.68 30.84 -11.73
N SER A 19 12.61 31.13 -12.48
CA SER A 19 11.29 31.39 -11.94
C SER A 19 10.77 30.12 -11.26
N HIS A 20 10.76 30.12 -9.93
CA HIS A 20 10.09 29.09 -9.15
C HIS A 20 8.57 29.19 -9.38
N GLU A 21 8.06 28.42 -10.35
CA GLU A 21 6.62 28.15 -10.42
C GLU A 21 6.22 27.32 -9.20
N PRO A 22 5.23 27.75 -8.40
CA PRO A 22 4.72 26.94 -7.32
C PRO A 22 4.03 25.70 -7.91
N MET A 23 4.61 24.52 -7.69
CA MET A 23 3.99 23.22 -7.95
C MET A 23 2.79 23.03 -7.01
N SER A 24 1.70 23.74 -7.26
CA SER A 24 0.39 23.46 -6.69
C SER A 24 -0.44 22.71 -7.74
N SER A 25 0.03 21.52 -8.13
CA SER A 25 -0.83 20.57 -8.84
C SER A 25 -1.81 19.99 -7.82
N VAL A 26 -2.92 20.69 -7.62
CA VAL A 26 -4.11 20.11 -7.01
C VAL A 26 -4.52 18.95 -7.91
N VAL A 27 -4.20 17.73 -7.49
CA VAL A 27 -4.67 16.51 -8.15
C VAL A 27 -6.18 16.48 -7.94
N THR A 28 -6.92 16.94 -8.93
CA THR A 28 -8.37 16.77 -8.98
C THR A 28 -8.67 15.28 -9.00
N HIS A 29 -9.51 14.82 -8.07
CA HIS A 29 -9.81 13.41 -7.84
C HIS A 29 -10.61 12.74 -8.97
N ASP A 30 -10.93 13.49 -10.05
CA ASP A 30 -11.88 13.07 -11.09
C ASP A 30 -11.26 12.28 -12.27
N ASN A 31 -9.95 12.02 -12.28
CA ASN A 31 -9.27 11.40 -13.44
C ASN A 31 -8.47 10.12 -13.11
N LEU A 32 -8.80 9.40 -12.03
CA LEU A 32 -8.19 8.07 -11.84
C LEU A 32 -8.78 7.08 -12.85
N PRO A 33 -7.94 6.32 -13.58
CA PRO A 33 -8.45 5.34 -14.51
C PRO A 33 -9.21 4.25 -13.74
N SER A 34 -10.36 3.84 -14.27
CA SER A 34 -11.09 2.69 -13.73
C SER A 34 -10.22 1.45 -13.83
N ILE A 35 -10.14 0.69 -12.74
CA ILE A 35 -9.46 -0.59 -12.74
C ILE A 35 -10.31 -1.58 -13.54
N MET A 36 -9.70 -2.29 -14.48
CA MET A 36 -10.36 -3.26 -15.34
C MET A 36 -9.50 -4.51 -15.51
N PRO A 37 -10.13 -5.70 -15.66
CA PRO A 37 -9.43 -6.91 -16.07
C PRO A 37 -8.62 -6.71 -17.36
N GLY A 38 -7.46 -7.35 -17.46
CA GLY A 38 -6.53 -7.19 -18.61
C GLY A 38 -5.54 -6.04 -18.48
N GLN A 39 -5.66 -5.18 -17.45
CA GLN A 39 -4.72 -4.09 -17.22
C GLN A 39 -3.46 -4.57 -16.47
N VAL A 40 -2.31 -3.98 -16.78
CA VAL A 40 -1.08 -4.11 -16.00
C VAL A 40 -0.85 -2.83 -15.21
N TRP A 41 -0.63 -2.98 -13.92
CA TRP A 41 -0.42 -1.89 -12.98
C TRP A 41 0.91 -2.03 -12.26
N ARG A 42 1.51 -0.90 -11.92
CA ARG A 42 2.56 -0.84 -10.92
C ARG A 42 1.91 -0.87 -9.54
N ALA A 43 2.17 -1.92 -8.79
CA ALA A 43 1.75 -2.12 -7.42
C ALA A 43 2.88 -1.69 -6.47
N ARG A 44 2.51 -0.99 -5.40
CA ARG A 44 3.43 -0.46 -4.39
C ARG A 44 2.81 -0.51 -3.01
N TRP A 45 3.54 -1.05 -2.05
CA TRP A 45 3.22 -0.95 -0.64
C TRP A 45 4.51 -1.02 0.18
N ASP A 46 4.71 -0.07 1.10
CA ASP A 46 5.97 0.07 1.86
C ASP A 46 7.20 0.13 0.93
N ASP A 47 8.11 -0.83 1.03
CA ASP A 47 9.30 -1.00 0.21
C ASP A 47 9.10 -1.97 -0.97
N VAL A 48 7.94 -2.62 -1.06
CA VAL A 48 7.61 -3.55 -2.14
C VAL A 48 7.12 -2.79 -3.37
N LEU A 49 7.71 -3.11 -4.52
CA LEU A 49 7.33 -2.57 -5.82
C LEU A 49 7.39 -3.65 -6.89
N THR A 50 6.26 -3.92 -7.55
CA THR A 50 6.19 -4.90 -8.64
C THR A 50 5.14 -4.51 -9.68
N LEU A 51 5.14 -5.17 -10.84
CA LEU A 51 4.04 -5.08 -11.79
C LEU A 51 3.03 -6.20 -11.52
N VAL A 52 1.76 -5.91 -11.73
CA VAL A 52 0.68 -6.89 -11.54
C VAL A 52 -0.32 -6.80 -12.69
N PHE A 53 -0.80 -7.96 -13.14
CA PHE A 53 -1.88 -8.12 -14.11
C PHE A 53 -3.19 -8.24 -13.34
N VAL A 54 -4.18 -7.41 -13.70
CA VAL A 54 -5.52 -7.45 -13.10
C VAL A 54 -6.33 -8.55 -13.77
N ASP A 55 -6.64 -9.59 -13.00
CA ASP A 55 -7.48 -10.70 -13.43
C ASP A 55 -8.96 -10.38 -13.25
N THR A 56 -9.36 -9.92 -12.05
CA THR A 56 -10.76 -9.65 -11.72
C THR A 56 -10.88 -8.52 -10.69
N VAL A 57 -11.89 -7.66 -10.83
CA VAL A 57 -12.27 -6.67 -9.80
C VAL A 57 -13.30 -7.31 -8.88
N LEU A 58 -13.01 -7.36 -7.58
CA LEU A 58 -13.83 -8.07 -6.59
C LEU A 58 -14.83 -7.10 -5.96
N CYS A 59 -15.86 -6.71 -6.71
CA CYS A 59 -16.84 -5.69 -6.29
C CYS A 59 -17.56 -6.00 -4.97
N GLU A 60 -17.70 -7.28 -4.61
CA GLU A 60 -18.32 -7.72 -3.35
C GLU A 60 -17.41 -7.50 -2.12
N PHE A 61 -16.10 -7.29 -2.35
CA PHE A 61 -15.09 -7.20 -1.31
C PHE A 61 -14.40 -5.83 -1.35
N ALA A 62 -14.80 -4.94 -0.44
CA ALA A 62 -14.04 -3.80 0.10
C ALA A 62 -12.86 -3.25 -0.75
N HIS A 63 -13.11 -2.87 -2.01
CA HIS A 63 -12.07 -2.33 -2.90
C HIS A 63 -10.87 -3.27 -3.07
N ARG A 64 -11.13 -4.55 -3.40
CA ARG A 64 -10.10 -5.55 -3.69
C ARG A 64 -10.10 -5.94 -5.16
N VAL A 65 -8.92 -6.34 -5.62
CA VAL A 65 -8.68 -6.84 -6.98
C VAL A 65 -7.87 -8.11 -6.91
N ARG A 66 -8.22 -9.09 -7.75
CA ARG A 66 -7.43 -10.28 -7.96
C ARG A 66 -6.37 -9.99 -9.02
N VAL A 67 -5.12 -10.29 -8.69
CA VAL A 67 -3.99 -9.99 -9.56
C VAL A 67 -2.97 -11.12 -9.59
N ALA A 68 -2.18 -11.21 -10.66
CA ALA A 68 -0.97 -12.03 -10.74
C ALA A 68 0.26 -11.11 -10.92
N PRO A 69 1.44 -11.45 -10.38
CA PRO A 69 2.64 -10.67 -10.62
C PRO A 69 3.07 -10.77 -12.09
N VAL A 70 3.74 -9.72 -12.56
CA VAL A 70 4.21 -9.55 -13.93
C VAL A 70 5.65 -9.06 -13.91
N THR A 71 6.45 -9.53 -14.87
CA THR A 71 7.76 -8.96 -15.17
C THR A 71 7.84 -8.61 -16.65
N MET A 72 8.79 -7.76 -16.99
CA MET A 72 9.11 -7.46 -18.39
C MET A 72 10.22 -8.40 -18.85
N GLY A 73 10.07 -8.98 -20.03
CA GLY A 73 10.96 -10.01 -20.54
C GLY A 73 10.47 -11.43 -20.25
N ASP A 74 11.23 -12.41 -20.75
CA ASP A 74 10.98 -13.84 -20.67
C ASP A 74 12.19 -14.64 -20.16
N GLU A 75 13.30 -13.97 -19.87
CA GLU A 75 14.57 -14.59 -19.46
C GLU A 75 14.42 -15.41 -18.17
N ASP A 76 13.69 -14.90 -17.20
CA ASP A 76 13.53 -15.48 -15.85
C ASP A 76 12.16 -16.15 -15.67
N ALA A 77 11.37 -16.27 -16.74
CA ALA A 77 10.10 -17.00 -16.72
C ALA A 77 10.33 -18.49 -16.47
N ASP A 78 9.68 -19.02 -15.42
CA ASP A 78 9.61 -20.46 -15.15
C ASP A 78 8.49 -21.14 -15.96
N ASP A 79 8.38 -22.46 -15.87
CA ASP A 79 7.35 -23.24 -16.58
C ASP A 79 5.92 -23.01 -16.07
N SER A 80 5.76 -22.38 -14.89
CA SER A 80 4.46 -21.91 -14.41
C SER A 80 4.06 -20.57 -15.01
N ALA A 81 5.03 -19.76 -15.45
CA ALA A 81 4.80 -18.45 -16.05
C ALA A 81 4.28 -18.56 -17.50
N LEU A 82 3.37 -17.66 -17.83
CA LEU A 82 2.84 -17.45 -19.18
C LEU A 82 3.57 -16.26 -19.82
N VAL A 83 4.19 -16.49 -20.97
CA VAL A 83 4.97 -15.49 -21.72
C VAL A 83 4.12 -14.94 -22.85
N LEU A 84 3.73 -13.68 -22.70
CA LEU A 84 3.04 -12.90 -23.72
C LEU A 84 4.04 -12.24 -24.66
N PRO A 85 3.82 -12.31 -25.98
CA PRO A 85 4.68 -11.63 -26.94
C PRO A 85 4.50 -10.10 -26.86
N ALA A 86 5.49 -9.39 -27.39
CA ALA A 86 5.57 -7.93 -27.35
C ALA A 86 4.38 -7.21 -28.02
N ASP A 87 3.77 -7.82 -29.03
CA ASP A 87 2.64 -7.29 -29.77
C ASP A 87 1.28 -7.54 -29.10
N ALA A 88 1.23 -8.41 -28.09
CA ALA A 88 0.03 -8.65 -27.28
C ALA A 88 -0.22 -7.56 -26.22
N ASN A 89 0.63 -6.54 -26.14
CA ASN A 89 0.48 -5.45 -25.18
C ASN A 89 1.05 -4.13 -25.74
N ASN A 90 0.64 -3.02 -25.13
CA ASN A 90 1.06 -1.69 -25.59
C ASN A 90 2.43 -1.21 -25.08
N LEU A 91 3.21 -2.04 -24.36
CA LEU A 91 4.59 -1.73 -23.97
C LEU A 91 5.60 -2.11 -25.07
N GLY A 92 5.22 -2.98 -26.01
CA GLY A 92 6.13 -3.43 -27.07
C GLY A 92 7.29 -4.29 -26.57
N THR A 93 7.15 -4.90 -25.40
CA THR A 93 8.11 -5.85 -24.82
C THR A 93 7.36 -7.11 -24.38
N PRO A 94 7.97 -8.31 -24.44
CA PRO A 94 7.38 -9.50 -23.86
C PRO A 94 7.07 -9.29 -22.37
N LEU A 95 5.99 -9.92 -21.90
CA LEU A 95 5.60 -9.90 -20.49
C LEU A 95 5.47 -11.33 -19.99
N SER A 96 6.03 -11.60 -18.83
CA SER A 96 5.80 -12.85 -18.12
C SER A 96 4.75 -12.62 -17.04
N ILE A 97 3.75 -13.49 -16.96
CA ILE A 97 2.66 -13.45 -15.98
C ILE A 97 2.71 -14.76 -15.19
N TRP A 98 2.55 -14.72 -13.86
CA TRP A 98 2.59 -15.92 -13.00
C TRP A 98 1.21 -16.27 -12.42
N PRO A 99 0.39 -17.08 -13.13
CA PRO A 99 -0.95 -17.50 -12.67
C PRO A 99 -0.98 -18.21 -11.31
N GLU A 100 0.08 -18.92 -10.94
CA GLU A 100 0.12 -19.64 -9.66
C GLU A 100 0.34 -18.72 -8.45
N LEU A 101 0.81 -17.50 -8.67
CA LEU A 101 1.10 -16.51 -7.63
C LEU A 101 -0.02 -15.48 -7.50
N VAL A 102 -1.24 -15.85 -7.91
CA VAL A 102 -2.41 -14.98 -7.81
C VAL A 102 -2.72 -14.64 -6.36
N ALA A 103 -2.98 -13.35 -6.11
CA ALA A 103 -3.44 -12.88 -4.83
C ALA A 103 -4.54 -11.83 -4.97
N ASP A 104 -5.40 -11.76 -3.97
CA ASP A 104 -6.35 -10.67 -3.83
C ASP A 104 -5.66 -9.54 -3.06
N ILE A 105 -5.49 -8.37 -3.67
CA ILE A 105 -4.85 -7.19 -3.04
C ILE A 105 -5.86 -6.04 -2.93
N SER A 106 -5.54 -5.04 -2.11
CA SER A 106 -6.39 -3.84 -1.98
C SER A 106 -6.05 -2.79 -3.04
N GLU A 107 -7.06 -2.08 -3.54
CA GLU A 107 -6.91 -1.09 -4.63
C GLU A 107 -5.87 0.00 -4.31
N ILE A 108 -5.74 0.41 -3.05
CA ILE A 108 -4.76 1.44 -2.62
C ILE A 108 -3.30 1.09 -2.99
N VAL A 109 -3.00 -0.20 -3.11
CA VAL A 109 -1.67 -0.71 -3.47
C VAL A 109 -1.35 -0.41 -4.93
N LEU A 110 -2.36 -0.27 -5.80
CA LEU A 110 -2.16 0.10 -7.19
C LEU A 110 -1.73 1.57 -7.26
N GLU A 111 -0.52 1.83 -7.75
CA GLU A 111 0.04 3.18 -7.83
C GLU A 111 -0.25 3.81 -9.19
N ARG A 112 0.00 3.06 -10.27
CA ARG A 112 -0.02 3.62 -11.62
C ARG A 112 -0.39 2.54 -12.64
N TRP A 113 -1.33 2.86 -13.52
CA TRP A 113 -1.61 2.06 -14.70
C TRP A 113 -0.45 2.16 -15.69
N ILE A 114 0.06 1.01 -16.15
CA ILE A 114 1.24 0.90 -17.00
C ILE A 114 0.86 0.47 -18.41
N ALA A 115 0.03 -0.56 -18.55
CA ALA A 115 -0.26 -1.18 -19.84
C ALA A 115 -1.62 -1.88 -19.88
N VAL A 116 -2.02 -2.30 -21.06
CA VAL A 116 -3.14 -3.22 -21.28
C VAL A 116 -2.65 -4.40 -22.11
N VAL A 117 -3.04 -5.60 -21.72
CA VAL A 117 -2.86 -6.81 -22.53
C VAL A 117 -4.04 -6.88 -23.50
N SER A 118 -3.74 -6.83 -24.79
CA SER A 118 -4.71 -7.01 -25.86
C SER A 118 -5.20 -8.46 -25.88
N ASP A 119 -6.47 -8.67 -26.21
CA ASP A 119 -7.11 -9.99 -26.39
C ASP A 119 -7.28 -10.87 -25.14
N PHE A 120 -6.60 -10.57 -24.02
CA PHE A 120 -6.70 -11.33 -22.78
C PHE A 120 -7.14 -10.47 -21.61
N SER A 121 -8.37 -10.69 -21.14
CA SER A 121 -8.93 -9.99 -19.98
C SER A 121 -8.83 -10.77 -18.68
N SER A 122 -8.37 -12.02 -18.68
CA SER A 122 -8.29 -12.84 -17.47
C SER A 122 -7.18 -13.89 -17.55
N ILE A 123 -6.78 -14.42 -16.40
CA ILE A 123 -5.80 -15.49 -16.28
C ILE A 123 -6.34 -16.78 -16.92
N SER A 124 -7.62 -17.08 -16.77
CA SER A 124 -8.23 -18.25 -17.43
C SER A 124 -8.11 -18.17 -18.96
N ALA A 125 -8.30 -16.99 -19.55
CA ALA A 125 -8.13 -16.80 -21.00
C ALA A 125 -6.67 -17.01 -21.45
N LEU A 126 -5.69 -16.58 -20.62
CA LEU A 126 -4.28 -16.80 -20.88
C LEU A 126 -3.90 -18.29 -20.78
N GLU A 127 -4.43 -19.00 -19.80
CA GLU A 127 -4.23 -20.44 -19.62
C GLU A 127 -4.82 -21.25 -20.79
N GLU A 128 -6.02 -20.90 -21.25
CA GLU A 128 -6.65 -21.51 -22.43
C GLU A 128 -5.80 -21.27 -23.70
N ALA A 129 -5.27 -20.06 -23.86
CA ALA A 129 -4.38 -19.70 -24.95
C ALA A 129 -3.05 -20.48 -24.90
N ALA A 130 -2.51 -20.70 -23.70
CA ALA A 130 -1.33 -21.52 -23.50
C ALA A 130 -1.60 -23.00 -23.86
N ALA A 131 -2.75 -23.53 -23.45
CA ALA A 131 -3.18 -24.88 -23.82
C ALA A 131 -3.40 -25.03 -25.35
N ALA A 132 -3.82 -23.95 -26.02
CA ALA A 132 -3.94 -23.90 -27.49
C ALA A 132 -2.61 -23.65 -28.21
N GLY A 133 -1.52 -23.36 -27.48
CA GLY A 133 -0.20 -23.07 -28.03
C GLY A 133 -0.05 -21.67 -28.65
N THR A 134 -0.95 -20.74 -28.35
CA THR A 134 -0.84 -19.33 -28.80
C THR A 134 -0.09 -18.45 -27.81
N VAL A 135 -0.06 -18.83 -26.52
CA VAL A 135 0.77 -18.24 -25.47
C VAL A 135 1.83 -19.26 -25.06
N MET A 136 3.07 -18.81 -24.89
CA MET A 136 4.17 -19.69 -24.50
C MET A 136 4.25 -19.82 -22.98
N ARG A 137 4.85 -20.91 -22.50
CA ARG A 137 5.31 -21.02 -21.11
C ARG A 137 6.81 -20.73 -21.03
N GLY A 138 7.27 -20.32 -19.86
CA GLY A 138 8.71 -20.18 -19.60
C GLY A 138 9.42 -21.54 -19.51
N LEU A 139 10.64 -21.53 -18.98
CA LEU A 139 11.50 -22.71 -18.94
C LEU A 139 11.55 -23.32 -17.53
N PRO A 140 11.66 -24.65 -17.39
CA PRO A 140 11.61 -25.30 -16.09
C PRO A 140 12.76 -24.88 -15.16
N ILE A 141 12.48 -24.80 -13.86
CA ILE A 141 13.50 -24.62 -12.82
C ILE A 141 14.30 -25.92 -12.69
N LEU A 142 15.57 -25.89 -13.06
CA LEU A 142 16.43 -27.07 -13.03
C LEU A 142 17.03 -27.34 -11.64
N ASN A 143 17.25 -26.29 -10.84
CA ASN A 143 17.80 -26.33 -9.48
C ASN A 143 17.66 -24.96 -8.79
N ASP A 144 17.96 -24.92 -7.49
CA ASP A 144 17.85 -23.73 -6.62
C ASP A 144 18.83 -22.59 -6.96
N ALA A 145 19.82 -22.81 -7.84
CA ALA A 145 20.72 -21.77 -8.33
C ALA A 145 20.25 -21.13 -9.65
N SER A 146 19.07 -21.53 -10.16
CA SER A 146 18.47 -20.95 -11.37
C SER A 146 17.98 -19.52 -11.08
N PRO A 147 18.28 -18.53 -11.93
CA PRO A 147 17.72 -17.17 -11.82
C PRO A 147 16.18 -17.16 -11.72
N ARG A 148 15.52 -18.09 -12.44
CA ARG A 148 14.06 -18.31 -12.37
C ARG A 148 13.53 -18.61 -10.98
N TRP A 149 14.31 -19.36 -10.19
CA TRP A 149 13.94 -19.70 -8.82
C TRP A 149 14.02 -18.48 -7.91
N GLU A 150 15.07 -17.66 -8.07
CA GLU A 150 15.24 -16.40 -7.35
C GLU A 150 14.11 -15.41 -7.69
N GLU A 151 13.81 -15.23 -8.97
CA GLU A 151 12.72 -14.35 -9.44
C GLU A 151 11.36 -14.83 -8.90
N ARG A 152 11.03 -16.12 -9.04
CA ARG A 152 9.79 -16.68 -8.47
C ARG A 152 9.71 -16.40 -6.97
N ARG A 153 10.79 -16.63 -6.23
CA ARG A 153 10.81 -16.44 -4.77
C ARG A 153 10.63 -14.98 -4.38
N PHE A 154 11.23 -14.07 -5.15
CA PHE A 154 11.03 -12.62 -4.98
C PHE A 154 9.57 -12.24 -5.20
N LEU A 155 8.95 -12.72 -6.29
CA LEU A 155 7.55 -12.45 -6.60
C LEU A 155 6.59 -13.05 -5.55
N GLU A 156 6.85 -14.25 -5.03
CA GLU A 156 6.09 -14.85 -3.92
C GLU A 156 6.05 -13.93 -2.69
N LEU A 157 7.22 -13.47 -2.24
CA LEU A 157 7.32 -12.58 -1.07
C LEU A 157 6.68 -11.22 -1.34
N ALA A 158 6.85 -10.67 -2.55
CA ALA A 158 6.20 -9.42 -2.94
C ALA A 158 4.67 -9.55 -2.91
N MET A 159 4.12 -10.63 -3.48
CA MET A 159 2.67 -10.86 -3.50
C MET A 159 2.09 -11.12 -2.11
N GLU A 160 2.81 -11.83 -1.24
CA GLU A 160 2.42 -12.00 0.16
C GLU A 160 2.32 -10.64 0.87
N ALA A 161 3.34 -9.79 0.73
CA ALA A 161 3.35 -8.46 1.31
C ALA A 161 2.22 -7.55 0.77
N LEU A 162 1.95 -7.57 -0.54
CA LEU A 162 0.87 -6.80 -1.15
C LEU A 162 -0.53 -7.33 -0.77
N ALA A 163 -0.69 -8.64 -0.59
CA ALA A 163 -1.95 -9.26 -0.17
C ALA A 163 -2.30 -8.96 1.29
N SER A 164 -1.28 -8.83 2.14
CA SER A 164 -1.40 -8.38 3.53
C SER A 164 -1.44 -6.86 3.68
N ALA A 165 -1.30 -6.10 2.59
CA ALA A 165 -1.49 -4.65 2.62
C ALA A 165 -2.88 -4.32 3.19
N VAL A 166 -2.95 -3.21 3.93
CA VAL A 166 -4.14 -2.74 4.67
C VAL A 166 -4.73 -3.70 5.70
N ASP A 167 -4.10 -4.85 5.98
CA ASP A 167 -4.49 -5.67 7.12
C ASP A 167 -4.10 -4.96 8.41
N ILE A 168 -5.04 -4.20 8.94
CA ILE A 168 -4.91 -3.68 10.29
C ILE A 168 -5.19 -4.87 11.18
N ALA A 169 -4.12 -5.40 11.77
CA ALA A 169 -4.13 -6.32 12.90
C ALA A 169 -4.93 -5.68 14.07
N GLY A 170 -6.25 -5.66 13.91
CA GLY A 170 -7.19 -5.40 14.95
C GLY A 170 -7.12 -6.58 15.89
N GLY A 171 -7.05 -6.26 17.16
CA GLY A 171 -7.04 -7.24 18.21
C GLY A 171 -8.39 -7.89 18.44
N ASP A 172 -8.36 -8.87 19.34
CA ASP A 172 -9.54 -9.50 19.96
C ASP A 172 -10.44 -8.50 20.70
N GLY A 173 -9.97 -7.26 20.89
CA GLY A 173 -10.68 -6.20 21.61
C GLY A 173 -10.55 -6.33 23.12
N ASP A 174 -9.62 -7.14 23.62
CA ASP A 174 -9.43 -7.42 25.05
C ASP A 174 -8.73 -6.29 25.82
N LEU A 175 -8.38 -5.18 25.16
CA LEU A 175 -7.67 -4.08 25.82
C LEU A 175 -8.39 -3.56 27.07
N PRO A 176 -9.73 -3.40 27.14
CA PRO A 176 -10.42 -3.04 28.37
C PRO A 176 -10.21 -4.01 29.53
N ALA A 177 -10.19 -5.32 29.24
CA ALA A 177 -9.97 -6.36 30.23
C ALA A 177 -8.52 -6.35 30.72
N MET A 178 -7.56 -6.11 29.82
CA MET A 178 -6.14 -5.94 30.16
C MET A 178 -5.89 -4.70 31.03
N LEU A 179 -6.72 -3.66 30.87
CA LEU A 179 -6.65 -2.42 31.66
C LEU A 179 -7.54 -2.44 32.90
N ASP A 180 -8.06 -3.61 33.29
CA ASP A 180 -8.83 -3.74 34.53
C ASP A 180 -7.94 -3.44 35.76
N GLY A 181 -8.52 -2.78 36.76
CA GLY A 181 -7.76 -2.29 37.93
C GLY A 181 -6.89 -1.04 37.69
N ILE A 182 -6.60 -0.64 36.45
CA ILE A 182 -5.84 0.60 36.15
C ILE A 182 -6.80 1.79 36.07
N THR A 183 -6.58 2.83 36.87
CA THR A 183 -7.43 4.04 36.80
C THR A 183 -7.13 4.87 35.55
N SER A 184 -8.12 5.60 35.04
CA SER A 184 -7.91 6.49 33.87
C SER A 184 -6.86 7.57 34.12
N SER A 185 -6.64 7.99 35.38
CA SER A 185 -5.61 8.95 35.75
C SER A 185 -4.21 8.34 35.66
N GLN A 186 -4.02 7.13 36.20
CA GLN A 186 -2.77 6.39 36.05
C GLN A 186 -2.44 6.13 34.58
N LEU A 187 -3.44 5.73 33.80
CA LEU A 187 -3.29 5.51 32.37
C LEU A 187 -2.91 6.81 31.63
N ALA A 188 -3.61 7.91 31.90
CA ALA A 188 -3.31 9.23 31.33
C ALA A 188 -1.89 9.68 31.65
N SER A 189 -1.46 9.51 32.91
CA SER A 189 -0.12 9.87 33.36
C SER A 189 0.96 8.99 32.71
N LYS A 190 0.75 7.66 32.64
CA LYS A 190 1.74 6.73 32.08
C LYS A 190 1.89 6.93 30.58
N LEU A 191 0.80 7.19 29.86
CA LEU A 191 0.83 7.39 28.41
C LEU A 191 1.11 8.83 27.98
N GLU A 192 1.17 9.77 28.94
CA GLU A 192 1.29 11.21 28.68
C GLU A 192 0.17 11.73 27.75
N VAL A 193 -1.04 11.25 27.98
CA VAL A 193 -2.24 11.62 27.21
C VAL A 193 -3.27 12.34 28.08
N SER A 194 -4.25 12.98 27.43
CA SER A 194 -5.37 13.58 28.16
C SER A 194 -6.21 12.51 28.87
N LEU A 195 -6.82 12.89 30.00
CA LEU A 195 -7.73 12.01 30.74
C LEU A 195 -8.95 11.55 29.92
N SER A 196 -9.34 12.33 28.90
CA SER A 196 -10.39 11.95 27.95
C SER A 196 -9.93 10.81 27.05
N LEU A 197 -8.72 10.91 26.46
CA LEU A 197 -8.16 9.86 25.62
C LEU A 197 -7.94 8.57 26.42
N ALA A 198 -7.40 8.66 27.63
CA ALA A 198 -7.26 7.50 28.52
C ALA A 198 -8.61 6.79 28.79
N ARG A 199 -9.69 7.55 29.03
CA ARG A 199 -11.04 6.99 29.17
C ARG A 199 -11.54 6.31 27.91
N ASN A 200 -11.23 6.83 26.72
CA ASN A 200 -11.61 6.22 25.45
C ASN A 200 -10.82 4.93 25.20
N ILE A 201 -9.53 4.91 25.50
CA ILE A 201 -8.69 3.70 25.42
C ILE A 201 -9.26 2.61 26.32
N LYS A 202 -9.55 2.92 27.60
CA LYS A 202 -10.19 1.97 28.54
C LYS A 202 -11.53 1.42 28.08
N ARG A 203 -12.25 2.12 27.21
CA ARG A 203 -13.58 1.73 26.69
C ARG A 203 -13.51 1.07 25.30
N ALA A 204 -12.31 0.76 24.81
CA ALA A 204 -12.09 0.28 23.44
C ALA A 204 -12.67 1.24 22.37
N ARG A 205 -12.64 2.54 22.64
CA ARG A 205 -13.06 3.61 21.71
C ARG A 205 -11.89 4.39 21.12
N ALA A 206 -10.68 4.05 21.53
CA ALA A 206 -9.44 4.57 20.99
C ALA A 206 -8.40 3.46 21.02
N LEU A 207 -7.53 3.48 20.02
CA LEU A 207 -6.47 2.52 19.85
C LEU A 207 -5.19 3.03 20.50
N VAL A 208 -4.33 2.09 20.82
CA VAL A 208 -3.00 2.33 21.37
C VAL A 208 -2.01 2.13 20.22
N GLY A 209 -1.28 3.20 19.87
CA GLY A 209 -0.17 3.12 18.91
C GLY A 209 1.07 2.45 19.52
N PHE A 210 2.10 2.16 18.71
CA PHE A 210 3.28 1.40 19.16
C PHE A 210 3.96 2.00 20.40
N ALA A 211 4.29 3.30 20.39
CA ALA A 211 4.93 3.98 21.52
C ALA A 211 4.07 3.97 22.80
N GLN A 212 2.73 4.02 22.66
CA GLN A 212 1.82 3.89 23.80
C GLN A 212 1.73 2.44 24.27
N ALA A 213 1.82 1.47 23.34
CA ALA A 213 1.80 0.05 23.63
C ALA A 213 3.05 -0.40 24.39
N GLU A 214 4.22 0.19 24.11
CA GLU A 214 5.44 0.00 24.91
C GLU A 214 5.24 0.45 26.37
N LYS A 215 4.72 1.67 26.56
CA LYS A 215 4.44 2.21 27.90
C LYS A 215 3.36 1.40 28.64
N LEU A 216 2.36 0.90 27.90
CA LEU A 216 1.32 0.02 28.46
C LEU A 216 1.86 -1.35 28.82
N ALA A 217 2.65 -1.97 27.94
CA ALA A 217 3.24 -3.30 28.13
C ALA A 217 4.02 -3.36 29.44
N GLU A 218 4.81 -2.32 29.74
CA GLU A 218 5.49 -2.18 31.02
C GLU A 218 4.53 -2.06 32.20
N LEU A 219 3.42 -1.31 32.04
CA LEU A 219 2.43 -1.09 33.09
C LEU A 219 1.60 -2.34 33.42
N VAL A 220 1.22 -3.12 32.41
CA VAL A 220 0.38 -4.34 32.58
C VAL A 220 1.20 -5.62 32.69
N GLY A 221 2.50 -5.59 32.40
CA GLY A 221 3.39 -6.76 32.48
C GLY A 221 3.17 -7.79 31.37
N VAL A 222 2.82 -7.35 30.15
CA VAL A 222 2.64 -8.22 28.98
C VAL A 222 3.47 -7.74 27.79
N PRO A 223 3.79 -8.59 26.80
CA PRO A 223 4.54 -8.15 25.61
C PRO A 223 3.81 -7.06 24.81
N VAL A 224 4.56 -6.17 24.16
CA VAL A 224 4.03 -5.06 23.33
C VAL A 224 3.06 -5.58 22.26
N GLN A 225 3.41 -6.68 21.59
CA GLN A 225 2.56 -7.34 20.61
C GLN A 225 1.22 -7.77 21.18
N ARG A 226 1.15 -8.20 22.45
CA ARG A 226 -0.13 -8.58 23.10
C ARG A 226 -1.00 -7.36 23.37
N VAL A 227 -0.41 -6.21 23.72
CA VAL A 227 -1.16 -4.95 23.87
C VAL A 227 -1.71 -4.49 22.52
N LEU A 228 -0.88 -4.51 21.48
CA LEU A 228 -1.29 -4.15 20.12
C LEU A 228 -2.35 -5.11 19.58
N SER A 229 -2.24 -6.40 19.86
CA SER A 229 -3.25 -7.40 19.50
C SER A 229 -4.50 -7.36 20.38
N ALA A 230 -4.59 -6.47 21.37
CA ALA A 230 -5.77 -6.29 22.21
C ALA A 230 -6.58 -5.05 21.79
N ASN A 231 -6.00 -4.21 20.93
CA ASN A 231 -6.67 -3.06 20.32
C ASN A 231 -7.99 -3.48 19.66
N PRO A 232 -9.09 -2.73 19.81
CA PRO A 232 -10.33 -3.10 19.12
C PRO A 232 -10.16 -3.03 17.58
N LYS A 233 -10.85 -3.90 16.84
CA LYS A 233 -10.79 -3.90 15.38
C LYS A 233 -11.57 -2.70 14.80
N PRO A 234 -10.99 -1.90 13.89
CA PRO A 234 -11.72 -0.83 13.22
C PRO A 234 -12.91 -1.39 12.42
N PRO A 235 -14.00 -0.61 12.23
CA PRO A 235 -15.11 -1.02 11.37
C PRO A 235 -14.62 -1.36 9.96
N ALA A 236 -15.02 -2.51 9.42
CA ALA A 236 -14.58 -2.97 8.10
C ALA A 236 -14.89 -1.97 6.98
N GLN A 237 -16.01 -1.24 7.10
CA GLN A 237 -16.41 -0.19 6.14
C GLN A 237 -15.43 0.99 6.13
N LEU A 238 -14.89 1.36 7.30
CA LEU A 238 -13.89 2.42 7.40
C LEU A 238 -12.57 1.99 6.75
N VAL A 239 -12.13 0.75 7.01
CA VAL A 239 -10.93 0.18 6.39
C VAL A 239 -11.10 0.13 4.87
N ALA A 240 -12.24 -0.35 4.38
CA ALA A 240 -12.57 -0.40 2.95
C ALA A 240 -12.49 0.98 2.30
N LEU A 241 -13.10 2.01 2.91
CA LEU A 241 -13.07 3.37 2.38
C LEU A 241 -11.65 3.97 2.39
N ALA A 242 -10.84 3.65 3.40
CA ALA A 242 -9.45 4.07 3.45
C ALA A 242 -8.59 3.34 2.40
N ALA A 243 -8.94 2.10 2.05
CA ALA A 243 -8.21 1.23 1.12
C ALA A 243 -8.54 1.46 -0.37
N ARG A 244 -9.32 2.50 -0.70
CA ARG A 244 -9.62 2.90 -2.08
C ARG A 244 -8.38 3.39 -2.83
N LEU A 245 -8.37 3.20 -4.15
CA LEU A 245 -7.30 3.67 -5.05
C LEU A 245 -6.96 5.15 -4.85
N ASP A 246 -7.98 6.01 -4.73
CA ASP A 246 -7.83 7.46 -4.62
C ASP A 246 -7.18 7.92 -3.32
N ARG A 247 -7.09 7.05 -2.31
CA ARG A 247 -6.42 7.34 -1.04
C ARG A 247 -4.92 7.07 -1.05
N GLY A 248 -4.42 6.31 -2.03
CA GLY A 248 -3.01 5.93 -2.13
C GLY A 248 -2.06 7.14 -2.06
N PRO A 249 -2.23 8.18 -2.90
CA PRO A 249 -1.37 9.37 -2.85
C PRO A 249 -1.34 10.06 -1.47
N ALA A 250 -2.48 10.13 -0.80
CA ALA A 250 -2.59 10.76 0.52
C ALA A 250 -1.87 9.94 1.61
N VAL A 251 -2.07 8.61 1.64
CA VAL A 251 -1.36 7.73 2.58
C VAL A 251 0.15 7.79 2.37
N ARG A 252 0.62 7.76 1.13
CA ARG A 252 2.05 7.92 0.82
C ARG A 252 2.59 9.29 1.24
N ALA A 253 1.80 10.34 1.10
CA ALA A 253 2.17 11.67 1.58
C ALA A 253 2.27 11.72 3.11
N LEU A 254 1.35 11.08 3.83
CA LEU A 254 1.39 10.94 5.28
C LEU A 254 2.64 10.18 5.73
N ALA A 255 2.89 9.01 5.15
CA ALA A 255 4.08 8.19 5.41
C ALA A 255 5.39 8.99 5.26
N ARG A 256 5.54 9.72 4.15
CA ARG A 256 6.70 10.62 3.93
C ARG A 256 6.81 11.74 4.95
N THR A 257 5.68 12.30 5.40
CA THR A 257 5.68 13.39 6.41
C THR A 257 6.26 12.91 7.72
N LYS A 258 5.83 11.72 8.14
CA LYS A 258 6.19 11.13 9.43
C LYS A 258 7.46 10.30 9.39
N GLN A 259 8.02 10.08 8.19
CA GLN A 259 9.18 9.21 7.95
C GLN A 259 8.91 7.77 8.45
N GLU A 260 7.71 7.26 8.18
CA GLU A 260 7.25 5.92 8.57
C GLU A 260 6.83 5.10 7.33
N PRO A 261 6.73 3.77 7.45
CA PRO A 261 6.15 2.91 6.40
C PRO A 261 4.71 3.32 6.01
N GLU A 262 4.31 3.02 4.78
CA GLU A 262 2.95 3.25 4.27
C GLU A 262 1.90 2.48 5.10
N SER A 263 2.23 1.27 5.57
CA SER A 263 1.39 0.46 6.45
C SER A 263 1.11 1.12 7.80
N ASP A 264 2.11 1.76 8.41
CA ASP A 264 1.95 2.50 9.66
C ASP A 264 1.12 3.77 9.44
N ALA A 265 1.39 4.53 8.36
CA ALA A 265 0.60 5.70 8.00
C ALA A 265 -0.86 5.37 7.70
N PHE A 266 -1.11 4.25 7.00
CA PHE A 266 -2.46 3.75 6.73
C PHE A 266 -3.17 3.37 8.02
N ARG A 267 -2.49 2.67 8.92
CA ARG A 267 -3.02 2.34 10.24
C ARG A 267 -3.40 3.62 10.95
N ASP A 268 -2.48 4.55 11.12
CA ASP A 268 -2.70 5.84 11.78
C ASP A 268 -3.86 6.63 11.18
N LEU A 269 -4.01 6.63 9.85
CA LEU A 269 -5.16 7.23 9.15
C LEU A 269 -6.48 6.61 9.60
N VAL A 270 -6.60 5.28 9.52
CA VAL A 270 -7.83 4.56 9.91
C VAL A 270 -8.11 4.75 11.39
N GLN A 271 -7.10 4.62 12.24
CA GLN A 271 -7.22 4.77 13.69
C GLN A 271 -7.62 6.20 14.06
N GLY A 272 -7.01 7.20 13.42
CA GLY A 272 -7.30 8.61 13.62
C GLY A 272 -8.72 8.97 13.21
N ALA A 273 -9.16 8.54 12.02
CA ALA A 273 -10.52 8.73 11.55
C ALA A 273 -11.56 8.05 12.46
N TRP A 274 -11.24 6.85 12.97
CA TRP A 274 -12.09 6.18 13.95
C TRP A 274 -12.16 6.93 15.29
N GLY A 275 -11.01 7.42 15.77
CA GLY A 275 -10.93 8.23 16.99
C GLY A 275 -11.70 9.55 16.91
N LEU A 276 -11.80 10.16 15.72
CA LEU A 276 -12.64 11.34 15.49
C LEU A 276 -14.12 11.03 15.71
N ALA A 277 -14.59 9.83 15.35
CA ALA A 277 -15.97 9.41 15.60
C ALA A 277 -16.30 9.31 17.09
N ALA A 278 -15.35 8.84 17.90
CA ALA A 278 -15.55 8.71 19.34
C ALA A 278 -15.67 10.06 20.07
N ARG A 279 -15.35 11.18 19.41
CA ARG A 279 -15.46 12.54 19.97
C ARG A 279 -16.80 13.24 19.66
N GLY A 280 -17.57 12.73 18.69
CA GLY A 280 -18.89 13.28 18.37
C GLY A 280 -20.00 12.68 19.25
N ASP A 281 -21.04 13.46 19.56
CA ASP A 281 -22.23 13.00 20.29
C ASP A 281 -23.04 11.93 19.52
N LYS A 282 -22.73 11.73 18.23
CA LYS A 282 -23.28 10.68 17.38
C LYS A 282 -22.15 9.83 16.81
N LEU A 283 -22.08 8.57 17.25
CA LEU A 283 -21.33 7.49 16.62
C LEU A 283 -22.01 7.05 15.30
N ASP A 284 -22.61 7.99 14.57
CA ASP A 284 -23.24 7.65 13.30
C ASP A 284 -22.10 7.27 12.36
N ALA A 285 -22.15 6.00 11.93
CA ALA A 285 -21.24 5.39 10.98
C ALA A 285 -21.36 6.02 9.59
N GLU A 286 -22.31 6.94 9.39
CA GLU A 286 -22.71 7.48 8.09
C GLU A 286 -21.68 8.41 7.45
N ASP A 287 -20.68 8.93 8.17
CA ASP A 287 -19.67 9.84 7.61
C ASP A 287 -18.21 9.40 7.84
N TRP A 288 -17.88 8.16 7.47
CA TRP A 288 -16.48 7.72 7.48
C TRP A 288 -15.61 8.47 6.46
N ALA A 289 -16.16 8.80 5.30
CA ALA A 289 -15.44 9.49 4.24
C ALA A 289 -14.99 10.91 4.69
N GLY A 290 -15.91 11.72 5.21
CA GLY A 290 -15.59 13.08 5.69
C GLY A 290 -14.62 13.08 6.87
N ARG A 291 -14.64 12.04 7.72
CA ARG A 291 -13.67 11.85 8.81
C ARG A 291 -12.27 11.51 8.28
N LEU A 292 -12.16 10.64 7.29
CA LEU A 292 -10.88 10.35 6.61
C LEU A 292 -10.33 11.62 5.96
N ASP A 293 -11.16 12.36 5.22
CA ASP A 293 -10.77 13.63 4.58
C ASP A 293 -10.29 14.66 5.61
N THR A 294 -11.01 14.80 6.72
CA THR A 294 -10.65 15.71 7.79
C THR A 294 -9.31 15.33 8.41
N TYR A 295 -9.08 14.04 8.68
CA TYR A 295 -7.81 13.58 9.24
C TYR A 295 -6.65 13.83 8.27
N ILE A 296 -6.80 13.45 6.99
CA ILE A 296 -5.79 13.66 5.96
C ILE A 296 -5.42 15.13 5.87
N ARG A 297 -6.41 16.03 5.78
CA ARG A 297 -6.19 17.46 5.72
C ARG A 297 -5.42 17.98 6.94
N VAL A 298 -5.88 17.68 8.15
CA VAL A 298 -5.22 18.13 9.39
C VAL A 298 -3.80 17.59 9.51
N ALA A 299 -3.57 16.34 9.12
CA ALA A 299 -2.26 15.71 9.21
C ALA A 299 -1.26 16.24 8.15
N LEU A 300 -1.74 16.71 7.00
CA LEU A 300 -0.90 17.29 5.95
C LEU A 300 -0.72 18.82 6.07
N ASP A 301 -1.68 19.54 6.67
CA ASP A 301 -1.64 21.01 6.83
C ASP A 301 -0.76 21.49 8.01
N ASN A 302 -0.53 20.64 9.03
CA ASN A 302 0.30 20.99 10.19
C ASN A 302 1.82 20.93 9.90
N ARG A 303 2.23 21.33 8.69
CA ARG A 303 3.62 21.37 8.23
C ARG A 303 4.21 22.78 8.31
#